data_AF-A0A8J2MN84-F1
#
_entry.id   AF-A0A8J2MN84-F1
#
_cell.length_a   1.000
_cell.length_b   1.000
_cell.length_c   1.000
_cell.angle_alpha   90.00
_cell.angle_beta   90.00
_cell.angle_gamma   90.00
#
_symmetry.space_group_name_H-M   'P 1'
#
loop_
_entity.id
_entity.type
_entity.pdbx_description
1 polymer ?
#
loop_
_entity_poly.entity_id
_entity_poly.type
_entity_poly.pdbx_seq_one_letter_code
_entity_poly.pdbx_strand_id
1 'polypeptide(L)'
;MNGWRIICNNILLIYLALLSCAPETFEYLIDAPLNTVKNSTKKFLDVKSKLLPTPQQQMEQIEKHFKESKVEGDHNIQVKEVSSEEDDEEKKEEVASSGSDLSEETDDKTIWNLSPVQLHVSMDSEELQNGAISVIHNSFISRKTFSCPKIKNDFVTGTDTGDLSPEDIGIIAAMGDSLATGKGLWPQTDIEFRGAAFPIGGDATIDGLVTIANILREFNDKLVGVSHGMGTKFQLPYHQLNVAESGASSSSIPLQAKELVKRLKALREVDVNNEWTMVIITIGTDEICKVCEAPDYNALLESLLILNQGIQNALVILLGPIHISFSHQREANLLKSRCACSKKKSDEFMKELSREWTKAFAQLQAHFEQPLIKRQKFGVLALPILTITSRYPSSLFIPNLPLLNRKGHSYATKWLWNRLMTGPTYNLSLAVLSQDSYYCPSMGCPYFRTPANLQYCRLVRHADVENQNEEIILGTGRPMRRSRQKLYATAGTVVAICFFTVLLVGTILYQKSKYEKRTRYGKSLYEEKEAFESLPTKA
;
A
#
# COMPACT_ATOMS: atom_id res chain seq x y z
N MET A 1 -37.48 43.99 51.86
CA MET A 1 -37.41 42.62 51.30
C MET A 1 -36.82 42.56 49.88
N ASN A 2 -35.92 43.48 49.46
CA ASN A 2 -35.28 43.47 48.13
C ASN A 2 -33.73 43.51 48.13
N GLY A 3 -33.07 43.58 49.30
CA GLY A 3 -31.59 43.57 49.38
C GLY A 3 -30.93 42.19 49.46
N TRP A 4 -31.68 41.14 49.83
CA TRP A 4 -31.13 39.78 50.00
C TRP A 4 -31.13 38.91 48.73
N ARG A 5 -31.94 39.25 47.72
CA ARG A 5 -31.91 38.55 46.41
C ARG A 5 -30.69 38.89 45.56
N ILE A 6 -30.10 40.08 45.74
CA ILE A 6 -28.96 40.56 44.95
C ILE A 6 -27.65 39.92 45.43
N ILE A 7 -27.50 39.70 46.74
CA ILE A 7 -26.28 39.11 47.33
C ILE A 7 -26.21 37.60 47.06
N CYS A 8 -27.33 36.86 47.14
CA CYS A 8 -27.35 35.44 46.79
C CYS A 8 -27.13 35.18 45.28
N ASN A 9 -27.66 36.03 44.39
CA ASN A 9 -27.45 35.88 42.95
C ASN A 9 -25.99 36.20 42.54
N ASN A 10 -25.34 37.19 43.17
CA ASN A 10 -23.94 37.51 42.88
C ASN A 10 -22.96 36.44 43.37
N ILE A 11 -23.26 35.77 44.50
CA ILE A 11 -22.41 34.67 45.02
C ILE A 11 -22.57 33.41 44.16
N LEU A 12 -23.79 33.12 43.66
CA LEU A 12 -24.05 31.99 42.75
C LEU A 12 -23.41 32.20 41.36
N LEU A 13 -23.38 33.44 40.86
CA LEU A 13 -22.72 33.80 39.60
C LEU A 13 -21.18 33.72 39.69
N ILE A 14 -20.59 34.10 40.83
CA ILE A 14 -19.13 33.96 41.05
C ILE A 14 -18.74 32.48 41.18
N TYR A 15 -19.60 31.65 41.78
CA TYR A 15 -19.38 30.20 41.87
C TYR A 15 -19.48 29.50 40.50
N LEU A 16 -20.43 29.92 39.65
CA LEU A 16 -20.58 29.41 38.28
C LEU A 16 -19.46 29.89 37.34
N ALA A 17 -18.95 31.11 37.51
CA ALA A 17 -17.85 31.67 36.71
C ALA A 17 -16.48 31.01 37.00
N LEU A 18 -16.26 30.57 38.25
CA LEU A 18 -15.05 29.81 38.63
C LEU A 18 -15.08 28.35 38.14
N LEU A 19 -16.27 27.79 37.90
CA LEU A 19 -16.47 26.46 37.31
C LEU A 19 -16.37 26.45 35.77
N SER A 20 -16.48 27.60 35.11
CA SER A 20 -16.41 27.73 33.65
C SER A 20 -15.02 28.12 33.09
N CYS A 21 -14.00 28.29 33.94
CA CYS A 21 -12.67 28.72 33.52
C CYS A 21 -11.60 27.64 33.79
N ALA A 22 -11.83 26.43 33.28
CA ALA A 22 -10.82 25.42 33.02
C ALA A 22 -11.41 24.32 32.12
N PRO A 23 -11.29 24.40 30.79
CA PRO A 23 -11.38 23.21 29.95
C PRO A 23 -10.01 22.53 29.88
N GLU A 24 -10.05 21.23 29.59
CA GLU A 24 -8.93 20.35 29.23
C GLU A 24 -8.20 19.65 30.41
N THR A 25 -8.76 18.51 30.82
CA THR A 25 -8.21 17.17 30.49
C THR A 25 -9.03 16.08 31.20
N PHE A 26 -9.32 15.00 30.47
CA PHE A 26 -9.94 13.73 30.90
C PHE A 26 -11.48 13.61 30.98
N GLU A 27 -12.09 13.41 29.81
CA GLU A 27 -13.08 12.36 29.53
C GLU A 27 -12.59 11.72 28.21
N TYR A 28 -12.25 10.44 28.09
CA TYR A 28 -13.19 9.34 28.01
C TYR A 28 -12.51 7.99 28.29
N LEU A 29 -12.98 7.29 29.33
CA LEU A 29 -13.07 5.82 29.36
C LEU A 29 -14.40 5.47 30.07
N ILE A 30 -15.34 5.01 29.25
CA ILE A 30 -16.32 3.94 29.49
C ILE A 30 -17.65 4.26 30.22
N ASP A 31 -18.69 3.99 29.42
CA ASP A 31 -20.07 3.56 29.70
C ASP A 31 -21.15 4.54 30.19
N ALA A 32 -22.13 4.75 29.29
CA ALA A 32 -23.53 4.81 29.70
C ALA A 32 -24.46 4.17 28.63
N PRO A 33 -25.47 3.40 29.08
CA PRO A 33 -26.48 2.78 28.22
C PRO A 33 -27.71 3.68 27.98
N LEU A 34 -28.35 3.42 26.84
CA LEU A 34 -29.79 3.31 26.55
C LEU A 34 -30.78 4.50 26.81
N ASN A 35 -31.40 4.92 25.69
CA ASN A 35 -32.77 5.44 25.47
C ASN A 35 -33.10 6.87 25.95
N THR A 36 -33.45 7.80 25.06
CA THR A 36 -34.77 7.97 24.38
C THR A 36 -34.63 9.23 23.48
N VAL A 37 -35.26 9.47 22.32
CA VAL A 37 -36.60 9.16 21.79
C VAL A 37 -36.64 9.55 20.29
N LYS A 38 -37.26 8.67 19.49
CA LYS A 38 -38.15 8.90 18.33
C LYS A 38 -37.82 10.03 17.34
N ASN A 39 -37.45 9.62 16.13
CA ASN A 39 -38.29 9.71 14.91
C ASN A 39 -37.40 9.63 13.67
N SER A 40 -37.22 8.43 13.10
CA SER A 40 -37.23 8.22 11.64
C SER A 40 -36.97 6.73 11.35
N THR A 41 -37.94 5.88 11.67
CA THR A 41 -37.97 4.47 11.23
C THR A 41 -39.32 4.22 10.61
N LYS A 42 -39.44 4.54 9.31
CA LYS A 42 -40.50 4.01 8.45
C LYS A 42 -40.08 4.05 6.97
N LYS A 43 -39.01 3.32 6.64
CA LYS A 43 -38.73 2.80 5.27
C LYS A 43 -37.39 2.08 5.29
N PHE A 44 -37.38 0.81 5.69
CA PHE A 44 -36.48 -0.27 5.22
C PHE A 44 -36.62 -1.47 6.17
N LEU A 45 -37.81 -2.05 6.21
CA LEU A 45 -38.02 -3.37 6.80
C LEU A 45 -39.24 -3.97 6.14
N ASP A 46 -39.02 -4.44 4.92
CA ASP A 46 -39.80 -5.53 4.39
C ASP A 46 -38.86 -6.43 3.58
N VAL A 47 -39.12 -7.73 3.65
CA VAL A 47 -38.35 -8.84 3.05
C VAL A 47 -37.15 -9.35 3.88
N LYS A 48 -37.45 -10.02 4.99
CA LYS A 48 -36.68 -11.19 5.44
C LYS A 48 -37.63 -12.37 5.62
N SER A 49 -37.68 -13.26 4.64
CA SER A 49 -38.02 -14.67 4.84
C SER A 49 -37.48 -15.52 3.68
N LYS A 50 -36.33 -16.14 3.90
CA LYS A 50 -35.96 -17.49 3.45
C LYS A 50 -34.60 -17.84 4.05
N LEU A 51 -34.56 -19.00 4.73
CA LEU A 51 -33.38 -19.61 5.33
C LEU A 51 -32.22 -19.69 4.32
N LEU A 52 -31.03 -19.26 4.72
CA LEU A 52 -29.76 -19.65 4.08
C LEU A 52 -29.12 -20.80 4.90
N PRO A 53 -28.59 -21.85 4.27
CA PRO A 53 -27.89 -22.94 4.96
C PRO A 53 -26.45 -22.54 5.32
N THR A 54 -25.88 -23.20 6.32
CA THR A 54 -24.53 -22.94 6.84
C THR A 54 -23.42 -23.47 5.90
N PRO A 55 -22.19 -22.91 5.98
CA PRO A 55 -21.09 -23.18 5.03
C PRO A 55 -20.64 -24.64 4.92
N GLN A 56 -20.93 -25.47 5.92
CA GLN A 56 -20.61 -26.91 5.88
C GLN A 56 -21.56 -27.70 4.95
N GLN A 57 -22.81 -27.26 4.76
CA GLN A 57 -23.78 -27.93 3.89
C GLN A 57 -23.55 -27.64 2.39
N GLN A 58 -22.88 -26.53 2.07
CA GLN A 58 -22.46 -26.23 0.70
C GLN A 58 -21.28 -27.07 0.23
N MET A 59 -20.40 -27.51 1.14
CA MET A 59 -19.28 -28.39 0.78
C MET A 59 -19.72 -29.82 0.43
N GLU A 60 -20.71 -30.37 1.14
CA GLU A 60 -21.25 -31.71 0.84
C GLU A 60 -22.02 -31.76 -0.50
N GLN A 61 -22.73 -30.68 -0.88
CA GLN A 61 -23.43 -30.63 -2.17
C GLN A 61 -22.46 -30.52 -3.36
N ILE A 62 -21.34 -29.80 -3.20
CA ILE A 62 -20.31 -29.69 -4.24
C ILE A 62 -19.57 -31.01 -4.43
N GLU A 63 -19.29 -31.75 -3.35
CA GLU A 63 -18.62 -33.04 -3.41
C GLU A 63 -19.48 -34.14 -4.06
N LYS A 64 -20.81 -34.04 -3.91
CA LYS A 64 -21.77 -34.95 -4.56
C LYS A 64 -21.89 -34.69 -6.07
N HIS A 65 -21.89 -33.41 -6.48
CA HIS A 65 -21.91 -33.00 -7.87
C HIS A 65 -20.60 -33.35 -8.63
N PHE A 66 -19.48 -33.50 -7.90
CA PHE A 66 -18.18 -33.89 -8.46
C PHE A 66 -17.99 -35.41 -8.59
N LYS A 67 -18.81 -36.22 -7.89
CA LYS A 67 -18.82 -37.70 -8.02
C LYS A 67 -19.76 -38.19 -9.11
N GLU A 68 -20.84 -37.48 -9.39
CA GLU A 68 -21.78 -37.83 -10.47
C GLU A 68 -21.26 -37.45 -11.88
N SER A 69 -20.31 -36.51 -12.00
CA SER A 69 -19.68 -36.16 -13.29
C SER A 69 -18.51 -37.05 -13.70
N LYS A 70 -18.18 -38.08 -12.89
CA LYS A 70 -17.04 -38.99 -13.12
C LYS A 70 -17.45 -40.39 -13.60
N VAL A 71 -18.73 -40.59 -13.90
CA VAL A 71 -19.29 -41.86 -14.39
C VAL A 71 -20.07 -41.61 -15.68
N GLU A 72 -19.41 -41.13 -16.73
CA GLU A 72 -19.88 -41.31 -18.12
C GLU A 72 -18.76 -40.95 -19.09
N GLY A 73 -18.26 -41.94 -19.84
CA GLY A 73 -17.26 -41.73 -20.88
C GLY A 73 -16.22 -42.84 -20.96
N ASP A 74 -16.67 -44.09 -21.11
CA ASP A 74 -15.80 -45.20 -21.50
C ASP A 74 -16.30 -45.80 -22.82
N HIS A 75 -15.34 -46.25 -23.64
CA HIS A 75 -15.42 -46.85 -25.00
C HIS A 75 -15.49 -45.82 -26.16
N ASN A 76 -14.55 -45.79 -27.12
CA ASN A 76 -14.11 -46.93 -27.92
C ASN A 76 -12.75 -46.67 -28.60
N ILE A 77 -11.94 -47.72 -28.67
CA ILE A 77 -10.64 -47.81 -29.32
C ILE A 77 -10.84 -48.07 -30.82
N GLN A 78 -10.10 -47.38 -31.69
CA GLN A 78 -9.66 -47.97 -32.95
C GLN A 78 -8.26 -47.49 -33.31
N VAL A 79 -7.34 -48.46 -33.22
CA VAL A 79 -5.95 -48.44 -33.67
C VAL A 79 -5.94 -48.47 -35.20
N LYS A 80 -5.13 -47.61 -35.83
CA LYS A 80 -4.57 -47.85 -37.17
C LYS A 80 -3.08 -47.52 -37.12
N GLU A 81 -2.28 -48.58 -37.13
CA GLU A 81 -0.88 -48.58 -37.54
C GLU A 81 -0.79 -48.09 -38.99
N VAL A 82 0.15 -47.20 -39.28
CA VAL A 82 0.84 -47.16 -40.57
C VAL A 82 2.33 -46.94 -40.28
N SER A 83 3.09 -47.80 -40.93
CA SER A 83 4.52 -48.07 -40.85
C SER A 83 5.41 -46.96 -41.39
N SER A 84 6.63 -46.98 -40.87
CA SER A 84 7.88 -46.39 -41.33
C SER A 84 8.19 -46.63 -42.81
N GLU A 85 8.66 -45.58 -43.49
CA GLU A 85 9.66 -45.68 -44.56
C GLU A 85 10.72 -44.59 -44.30
N GLU A 86 11.96 -45.06 -44.17
CA GLU A 86 13.20 -44.30 -44.12
C GLU A 86 13.60 -43.93 -45.54
N ASP A 87 14.08 -42.71 -45.76
CA ASP A 87 14.94 -42.40 -46.91
C ASP A 87 16.01 -41.39 -46.47
N ASP A 88 17.25 -41.87 -46.54
CA ASP A 88 18.50 -41.13 -46.38
C ASP A 88 18.77 -40.27 -47.61
N GLU A 89 19.12 -38.99 -47.42
CA GLU A 89 20.04 -38.31 -48.34
C GLU A 89 21.02 -37.40 -47.57
N GLU A 90 22.27 -37.85 -47.50
CA GLU A 90 23.44 -37.06 -47.16
C GLU A 90 23.73 -36.01 -48.25
N LYS A 91 23.85 -34.72 -47.88
CA LYS A 91 24.76 -33.79 -48.55
C LYS A 91 25.49 -32.91 -47.55
N LYS A 92 26.82 -33.03 -47.58
CA LYS A 92 27.81 -32.13 -46.97
C LYS A 92 28.08 -30.94 -47.89
N GLU A 93 28.26 -29.75 -47.31
CA GLU A 93 29.17 -28.66 -47.71
C GLU A 93 28.86 -27.47 -46.75
N GLU A 94 29.67 -27.27 -45.71
CA GLU A 94 30.81 -26.34 -45.61
C GLU A 94 30.45 -24.82 -45.59
N VAL A 95 30.68 -24.24 -44.39
CA VAL A 95 31.28 -22.93 -44.09
C VAL A 95 30.66 -21.67 -44.71
N ALA A 96 29.97 -20.89 -43.87
CA ALA A 96 30.12 -19.44 -43.84
C ALA A 96 29.83 -18.87 -42.44
N SER A 97 30.89 -18.30 -41.87
CA SER A 97 30.90 -17.42 -40.71
C SER A 97 30.21 -16.08 -41.00
N SER A 98 29.78 -15.41 -39.93
CA SER A 98 29.49 -13.97 -39.81
C SER A 98 28.01 -13.57 -39.82
N GLY A 99 27.64 -12.84 -38.76
CA GLY A 99 26.32 -12.25 -38.55
C GLY A 99 26.23 -11.60 -37.16
N SER A 100 27.26 -10.88 -36.76
CA SER A 100 27.27 -10.00 -35.59
C SER A 100 26.49 -8.72 -35.93
N ASP A 101 25.22 -8.62 -35.52
CA ASP A 101 24.51 -7.34 -35.44
C ASP A 101 24.66 -6.75 -34.03
N LEU A 102 25.89 -6.30 -33.75
CA LEU A 102 26.18 -5.27 -32.77
C LEU A 102 26.09 -3.94 -33.52
N SER A 103 24.92 -3.31 -33.54
CA SER A 103 24.85 -1.90 -33.92
C SER A 103 25.36 -1.07 -32.74
N GLU A 104 26.60 -0.63 -32.87
CA GLU A 104 27.27 0.38 -32.06
C GLU A 104 26.38 1.64 -31.94
N GLU A 105 25.96 1.97 -30.72
CA GLU A 105 25.79 3.38 -30.34
C GLU A 105 27.06 3.77 -29.57
N THR A 106 28.13 4.03 -30.31
CA THR A 106 29.30 4.75 -29.80
C THR A 106 29.54 5.92 -30.72
N ASP A 107 29.21 7.12 -30.24
CA ASP A 107 29.88 8.32 -30.70
C ASP A 107 30.13 9.29 -29.53
N ASP A 108 31.41 9.62 -29.47
CA ASP A 108 32.16 10.69 -28.83
C ASP A 108 32.13 10.96 -27.32
N LYS A 109 33.36 10.84 -26.79
CA LYS A 109 33.85 11.37 -25.51
C LYS A 109 33.58 12.88 -25.43
N THR A 110 32.56 13.25 -24.68
CA THR A 110 32.54 14.55 -23.98
C THR A 110 32.17 14.32 -22.53
N ILE A 111 33.10 14.69 -21.64
CA ILE A 111 32.92 14.68 -20.19
C ILE A 111 31.82 15.70 -19.87
N TRP A 112 30.63 15.23 -19.54
CA TRP A 112 29.58 16.09 -18.99
C TRP A 112 29.68 16.09 -17.46
N ASN A 113 30.32 17.13 -16.93
CA ASN A 113 30.06 17.56 -15.55
C ASN A 113 28.60 18.03 -15.49
N LEU A 114 27.71 17.19 -14.98
CA LEU A 114 26.31 17.54 -14.76
C LEU A 114 26.23 18.53 -13.59
N SER A 115 25.80 19.76 -13.87
CA SER A 115 25.30 20.68 -12.84
C SER A 115 23.87 20.29 -12.43
N PRO A 116 23.42 20.64 -11.21
CA PRO A 116 22.09 20.28 -10.73
C PRO A 116 21.03 21.01 -11.56
N VAL A 117 20.22 20.26 -12.33
CA VAL A 117 19.11 20.84 -13.09
C VAL A 117 17.97 21.16 -12.13
N GLN A 118 17.70 22.45 -11.91
CA GLN A 118 16.44 22.92 -11.34
C GLN A 118 15.37 22.93 -12.43
N LEU A 119 14.34 22.08 -12.27
CA LEU A 119 13.20 21.99 -13.18
C LEU A 119 12.20 23.14 -12.90
N HIS A 120 12.02 24.03 -13.87
CA HIS A 120 10.89 24.96 -13.92
C HIS A 120 9.71 24.30 -14.62
N VAL A 121 8.57 24.24 -13.92
CA VAL A 121 7.29 23.72 -14.40
C VAL A 121 6.45 24.88 -14.93
N SER A 122 5.89 24.75 -16.14
CA SER A 122 4.76 25.56 -16.61
C SER A 122 3.45 24.78 -16.45
N MET A 123 2.47 25.49 -15.89
CA MET A 123 1.17 25.05 -15.34
C MET A 123 0.25 24.34 -16.33
N ASP A 124 -0.41 23.27 -15.86
CA ASP A 124 -1.88 23.21 -15.72
C ASP A 124 -2.28 21.96 -14.91
N SER A 125 -2.76 22.18 -13.67
CA SER A 125 -3.56 21.33 -12.76
C SER A 125 -3.12 21.54 -11.29
N GLU A 126 -3.99 22.19 -10.51
CA GLU A 126 -3.77 22.61 -9.12
C GLU A 126 -3.76 21.46 -8.07
N GLU A 127 -3.43 20.22 -8.44
CA GLU A 127 -3.41 19.08 -7.49
C GLU A 127 -2.03 18.45 -7.23
N LEU A 128 -0.94 19.03 -7.76
CA LEU A 128 0.40 18.45 -7.61
C LEU A 128 1.47 19.43 -7.10
N GLN A 129 1.32 19.99 -5.89
CA GLN A 129 2.40 20.78 -5.27
C GLN A 129 2.81 20.43 -3.83
N ASN A 130 2.15 19.48 -3.16
CA ASN A 130 2.47 19.15 -1.76
C ASN A 130 3.12 17.76 -1.55
N GLY A 131 3.55 17.08 -2.61
CA GLY A 131 4.28 15.82 -2.50
C GLY A 131 5.74 16.04 -2.14
N ALA A 132 6.36 15.14 -1.37
CA ALA A 132 7.80 15.14 -1.19
C ALA A 132 8.45 15.02 -2.58
N ILE A 133 9.27 15.98 -3.00
CA ILE A 133 9.94 15.94 -4.31
C ILE A 133 11.09 14.93 -4.24
N SER A 134 11.11 13.95 -5.15
CA SER A 134 12.29 13.07 -5.30
C SER A 134 13.35 13.80 -6.13
N VAL A 135 14.45 14.19 -5.51
CA VAL A 135 15.61 14.80 -6.18
C VAL A 135 16.65 13.71 -6.42
N ILE A 136 16.94 13.42 -7.68
CA ILE A 136 17.94 12.42 -8.06
C ILE A 136 19.31 13.08 -8.13
N HIS A 137 20.23 12.64 -7.26
CA HIS A 137 21.61 13.15 -7.21
C HIS A 137 22.58 12.25 -8.00
N ASN A 138 22.39 10.93 -7.92
CA ASN A 138 23.28 9.96 -8.53
C ASN A 138 22.48 8.99 -9.43
N SER A 139 23.18 8.41 -10.40
CA SER A 139 22.65 7.38 -11.29
C SER A 139 23.76 6.43 -11.73
N PHE A 140 23.36 5.31 -12.35
CA PHE A 140 24.28 4.29 -12.84
C PHE A 140 23.80 3.73 -14.19
N ILE A 141 24.71 3.11 -14.94
CA ILE A 141 24.41 2.47 -16.23
C ILE A 141 24.81 0.99 -16.21
N SER A 142 25.79 0.66 -15.38
CA SER A 142 26.48 -0.62 -15.34
C SER A 142 27.00 -0.89 -13.92
N ARG A 143 27.51 -2.09 -13.67
CA ARG A 143 28.08 -2.45 -12.36
C ARG A 143 29.28 -1.61 -12.00
N LYS A 144 30.11 -1.26 -12.99
CA LYS A 144 31.29 -0.40 -12.79
C LYS A 144 30.91 1.03 -12.38
N THR A 145 29.72 1.49 -12.74
CA THR A 145 29.21 2.84 -12.42
C THR A 145 28.21 2.83 -11.27
N PHE A 146 27.98 1.67 -10.64
CA PHE A 146 27.07 1.56 -9.51
C PHE A 146 27.68 2.19 -8.26
N SER A 147 27.17 3.37 -7.91
CA SER A 147 27.60 4.18 -6.76
C SER A 147 26.40 4.70 -5.97
N CYS A 148 25.33 3.89 -5.89
CA CYS A 148 24.15 4.25 -5.12
C CYS A 148 24.42 4.17 -3.60
N PRO A 149 23.86 5.08 -2.79
CA PRO A 149 24.05 5.07 -1.35
C PRO A 149 23.40 3.83 -0.72
N LYS A 150 24.11 3.24 0.23
CA LYS A 150 23.62 2.19 1.13
C LYS A 150 23.43 2.81 2.50
N ILE A 151 22.20 2.84 2.98
CA ILE A 151 21.75 3.64 4.12
C ILE A 151 21.34 2.80 5.33
N LYS A 152 21.24 1.48 5.19
CA LYS A 152 20.76 0.57 6.25
C LYS A 152 21.57 0.63 7.55
N ASN A 153 22.87 0.95 7.46
CA ASN A 153 23.75 1.11 8.62
C ASN A 153 23.56 2.46 9.35
N ASP A 154 23.09 3.48 8.65
CA ASP A 154 22.95 4.84 9.20
C ASP A 154 21.52 5.14 9.66
N PHE A 155 20.54 4.53 9.00
CA PHE A 155 19.11 4.78 9.21
C PHE A 155 18.34 3.50 9.56
N VAL A 156 17.34 3.67 10.43
CA VAL A 156 16.31 2.67 10.70
C VAL A 156 15.40 2.62 9.48
N THR A 157 15.28 1.42 8.90
CA THR A 157 14.57 1.17 7.64
C THR A 157 13.76 -0.11 7.71
N GLY A 158 12.81 -0.27 6.80
CA GLY A 158 11.97 -1.47 6.70
C GLY A 158 11.06 -1.70 7.90
N THR A 159 10.68 -0.64 8.63
CA THR A 159 9.70 -0.74 9.73
C THR A 159 8.27 -0.72 9.19
N ASP A 160 8.05 -0.06 8.05
CA ASP A 160 6.79 0.00 7.32
C ASP A 160 7.00 0.17 5.81
N THR A 161 5.91 0.37 5.05
CA THR A 161 5.97 0.51 3.59
C THR A 161 6.47 1.88 3.11
N GLY A 162 6.58 2.86 4.00
CA GLY A 162 7.04 4.21 3.75
C GLY A 162 8.54 4.41 3.96
N ASP A 163 9.21 3.55 4.73
CA ASP A 163 10.66 3.58 4.99
C ASP A 163 11.44 2.40 4.39
N LEU A 164 10.88 1.79 3.34
CA LEU A 164 11.44 0.61 2.71
C LEU A 164 12.52 0.97 1.69
N SER A 165 13.79 0.68 2.01
CA SER A 165 14.92 0.87 1.09
C SER A 165 15.13 -0.35 0.18
N PRO A 166 15.87 -0.22 -0.94
CA PRO A 166 16.27 -1.37 -1.74
C PRO A 166 17.06 -2.45 -0.97
N GLU A 167 17.77 -2.08 0.10
CA GLU A 167 18.55 -3.00 0.94
C GLU A 167 17.68 -3.86 1.87
N ASP A 168 16.41 -3.51 2.03
CA ASP A 168 15.48 -4.25 2.90
C ASP A 168 14.83 -5.42 2.19
N ILE A 169 14.87 -5.45 0.86
CA ILE A 169 14.27 -6.53 0.08
C ILE A 169 15.16 -7.77 0.18
N GLY A 170 14.72 -8.75 0.96
CA GLY A 170 15.36 -10.07 1.07
C GLY A 170 14.82 -11.10 0.09
N ILE A 171 13.55 -10.95 -0.32
CA ILE A 171 12.86 -11.90 -1.20
C ILE A 171 12.25 -11.15 -2.38
N ILE A 172 12.39 -11.69 -3.58
CA ILE A 172 11.71 -11.19 -4.79
C ILE A 172 10.88 -12.29 -5.44
N ALA A 173 9.68 -11.94 -5.89
CA ALA A 173 8.75 -12.85 -6.54
C ALA A 173 8.05 -12.19 -7.73
N ALA A 174 7.57 -13.02 -8.66
CA ALA A 174 6.79 -12.56 -9.82
C ALA A 174 5.53 -13.39 -10.04
N MET A 175 4.47 -12.69 -10.44
CA MET A 175 3.20 -13.24 -10.93
C MET A 175 2.84 -12.51 -12.23
N GLY A 176 1.97 -13.07 -13.05
CA GLY A 176 1.52 -12.41 -14.27
C GLY A 176 1.39 -13.30 -15.50
N ASP A 177 1.52 -12.64 -16.65
CA ASP A 177 1.38 -13.19 -17.99
C ASP A 177 2.73 -13.44 -18.69
N SER A 178 2.71 -13.56 -20.02
CA SER A 178 3.89 -13.85 -20.85
C SER A 178 5.06 -12.89 -20.60
N LEU A 179 4.78 -11.64 -20.24
CA LEU A 179 5.81 -10.63 -19.98
C LEU A 179 6.62 -10.96 -18.71
N ALA A 180 5.99 -11.52 -17.66
CA ALA A 180 6.72 -11.97 -16.47
C ALA A 180 7.47 -13.29 -16.69
N THR A 181 6.99 -14.14 -17.60
CA THR A 181 7.67 -15.41 -17.90
C THR A 181 8.90 -15.26 -18.79
N GLY A 182 9.06 -14.11 -19.47
CA GLY A 182 10.12 -13.92 -20.46
C GLY A 182 9.89 -14.71 -21.74
N LYS A 183 8.63 -14.98 -22.11
CA LYS A 183 8.30 -15.66 -23.35
C LYS A 183 8.78 -14.85 -24.56
N GLY A 184 9.47 -15.52 -25.49
CA GLY A 184 10.02 -14.91 -26.70
C GLY A 184 11.41 -14.28 -26.53
N LEU A 185 11.97 -14.27 -25.32
CA LEU A 185 13.37 -13.86 -25.11
C LEU A 185 14.38 -14.85 -25.71
N TRP A 186 14.01 -16.12 -25.82
CA TRP A 186 14.77 -17.10 -26.59
C TRP A 186 14.29 -17.12 -28.04
N PRO A 187 15.11 -16.71 -29.03
CA PRO A 187 14.68 -16.51 -30.41
C PRO A 187 14.03 -17.76 -31.01
N GLN A 188 12.98 -17.55 -31.81
CA GLN A 188 12.32 -18.60 -32.61
C GLN A 188 11.73 -19.77 -31.80
N THR A 189 11.47 -19.57 -30.51
CA THR A 189 10.84 -20.59 -29.66
C THR A 189 9.72 -20.01 -28.79
N ASP A 190 8.82 -20.87 -28.35
CA ASP A 190 7.80 -20.56 -27.34
C ASP A 190 8.29 -20.77 -25.91
N ILE A 191 9.59 -21.01 -25.72
CA ILE A 191 10.19 -21.30 -24.41
C ILE A 191 10.17 -20.03 -23.54
N GLU A 192 9.76 -20.22 -22.29
CA GLU A 192 9.75 -19.16 -21.28
C GLU A 192 11.16 -18.99 -20.70
N PHE A 193 11.83 -17.88 -21.03
CA PHE A 193 13.17 -17.58 -20.50
C PHE A 193 13.09 -16.73 -19.23
N ARG A 194 12.64 -17.35 -18.13
CA ARG A 194 12.40 -16.66 -16.85
C ARG A 194 13.67 -16.06 -16.25
N GLY A 195 14.82 -16.71 -16.44
CA GLY A 195 16.12 -16.19 -16.02
C GLY A 195 16.53 -14.88 -16.70
N ALA A 196 15.88 -14.53 -17.81
CA ALA A 196 16.08 -13.28 -18.54
C ALA A 196 14.89 -12.30 -18.42
N ALA A 197 13.83 -12.67 -17.71
CA ALA A 197 12.63 -11.83 -17.61
C ALA A 197 12.88 -10.59 -16.75
N PHE A 198 12.38 -9.45 -17.22
CA PHE A 198 12.56 -8.13 -16.59
C PHE A 198 12.19 -8.05 -15.10
N PRO A 199 11.16 -8.76 -14.57
CA PRO A 199 10.78 -8.62 -13.17
C PRO A 199 11.81 -9.25 -12.24
N ILE A 200 12.19 -10.52 -12.47
CA ILE A 200 13.01 -11.25 -11.48
C ILE A 200 14.09 -12.17 -12.08
N GLY A 201 14.45 -12.02 -13.35
CA GLY A 201 15.49 -12.83 -13.99
C GLY A 201 16.89 -12.55 -13.43
N GLY A 202 17.70 -13.58 -13.21
CA GLY A 202 19.04 -13.50 -12.60
C GLY A 202 20.19 -14.12 -13.39
N ASP A 203 19.99 -14.52 -14.64
CA ASP A 203 21.02 -15.24 -15.42
C ASP A 203 22.19 -14.37 -15.92
N ALA A 204 22.13 -13.06 -15.66
CA ALA A 204 23.22 -12.14 -15.94
C ALA A 204 23.42 -11.18 -14.76
N THR A 205 24.42 -10.31 -14.87
CA THR A 205 24.53 -9.10 -14.03
C THR A 205 23.89 -7.91 -14.73
N ILE A 206 23.86 -6.74 -14.06
CA ILE A 206 23.42 -5.49 -14.68
C ILE A 206 24.27 -5.04 -15.89
N ASP A 207 25.44 -5.64 -16.12
CA ASP A 207 26.25 -5.37 -17.32
C ASP A 207 25.76 -6.15 -18.55
N GLY A 208 25.14 -7.32 -18.33
CA GLY A 208 24.67 -8.19 -19.40
C GLY A 208 23.19 -7.99 -19.69
N LEU A 209 22.35 -8.23 -18.68
CA LEU A 209 20.91 -8.12 -18.80
C LEU A 209 20.34 -7.48 -17.54
N VAL A 210 19.81 -6.28 -17.71
CA VAL A 210 19.27 -5.53 -16.58
C VAL A 210 17.84 -5.99 -16.30
N THR A 211 17.64 -6.51 -15.10
CA THR A 211 16.35 -6.91 -14.50
C THR A 211 16.21 -6.25 -13.14
N ILE A 212 15.01 -6.21 -12.55
CA ILE A 212 14.85 -5.63 -11.20
C ILE A 212 15.62 -6.45 -10.17
N ALA A 213 15.61 -7.79 -10.27
CA ALA A 213 16.42 -8.66 -9.42
C ALA A 213 17.91 -8.33 -9.50
N ASN A 214 18.47 -8.13 -10.70
CA ASN A 214 19.89 -7.82 -10.84
C ASN A 214 20.26 -6.45 -10.26
N ILE A 215 19.39 -5.45 -10.36
CA ILE A 215 19.62 -4.15 -9.71
C ILE A 215 19.59 -4.32 -8.17
N LEU A 216 18.58 -5.02 -7.64
CA LEU A 216 18.46 -5.25 -6.20
C LEU A 216 19.66 -6.03 -5.63
N ARG A 217 20.26 -6.94 -6.41
CA ARG A 217 21.47 -7.67 -6.00
C ARG A 217 22.69 -6.79 -5.76
N GLU A 218 22.75 -5.59 -6.36
CA GLU A 218 23.83 -4.63 -6.05
C GLU A 218 23.61 -3.97 -4.67
N PHE A 219 22.36 -3.93 -4.18
CA PHE A 219 22.02 -3.48 -2.83
C PHE A 219 22.14 -4.62 -1.81
N ASN A 220 21.51 -5.77 -2.08
CA ASN A 220 21.49 -6.98 -1.25
C ASN A 220 21.89 -8.23 -2.06
N ASP A 221 23.10 -8.74 -1.84
CA ASP A 221 23.64 -9.89 -2.58
C ASP A 221 23.03 -11.24 -2.18
N LYS A 222 22.25 -11.30 -1.08
CA LYS A 222 21.56 -12.49 -0.57
C LYS A 222 20.09 -12.59 -1.01
N LEU A 223 19.72 -11.90 -2.09
CA LEU A 223 18.35 -11.88 -2.60
C LEU A 223 17.86 -13.30 -2.98
N VAL A 224 16.76 -13.75 -2.38
CA VAL A 224 16.13 -15.06 -2.63
C VAL A 224 14.93 -14.92 -3.59
N GLY A 225 14.63 -15.99 -4.33
CA GLY A 225 13.44 -16.05 -5.21
C GLY A 225 13.69 -15.69 -6.68
N VAL A 226 14.93 -15.31 -7.00
CA VAL A 226 15.41 -14.97 -8.34
C VAL A 226 15.18 -16.13 -9.33
N SER A 227 14.77 -15.80 -10.56
CA SER A 227 14.59 -16.79 -11.63
C SER A 227 15.90 -17.09 -12.35
N HIS A 228 16.09 -18.35 -12.70
CA HIS A 228 17.22 -18.84 -13.47
C HIS A 228 16.80 -19.86 -14.52
N GLY A 229 17.41 -19.79 -15.69
CA GLY A 229 17.19 -20.71 -16.78
C GLY A 229 15.86 -20.52 -17.51
N MET A 230 15.50 -21.57 -18.25
CA MET A 230 14.37 -21.61 -19.16
C MET A 230 13.40 -22.71 -18.74
N GLY A 231 12.10 -22.45 -18.81
CA GLY A 231 11.06 -23.42 -18.50
C GLY A 231 9.83 -22.82 -17.81
N THR A 232 8.81 -23.66 -17.70
CA THR A 232 7.58 -23.33 -16.98
C THR A 232 7.79 -23.32 -15.47
N LYS A 233 6.85 -22.70 -14.74
CA LYS A 233 6.87 -22.71 -13.27
C LYS A 233 6.91 -24.12 -12.65
N PHE A 234 6.47 -25.16 -13.39
CA PHE A 234 6.47 -26.55 -12.92
C PHE A 234 7.78 -27.29 -13.19
N GLN A 235 8.56 -26.82 -14.16
CA GLN A 235 9.86 -27.40 -14.52
C GLN A 235 11.02 -26.79 -13.72
N LEU A 236 10.85 -25.53 -13.28
CA LEU A 236 11.89 -24.82 -12.54
C LEU A 236 11.80 -25.05 -11.02
N PRO A 237 12.92 -24.95 -10.29
CA PRO A 237 12.98 -25.21 -8.85
C PRO A 237 11.98 -24.39 -8.03
N TYR A 238 11.48 -24.99 -6.95
CA TYR A 238 10.43 -24.40 -6.09
C TYR A 238 10.87 -23.12 -5.38
N HIS A 239 12.18 -22.94 -5.17
CA HIS A 239 12.75 -21.73 -4.56
C HIS A 239 12.77 -20.53 -5.52
N GLN A 240 12.59 -20.74 -6.84
CA GLN A 240 12.40 -19.64 -7.78
C GLN A 240 10.93 -19.20 -7.76
N LEU A 241 10.70 -17.93 -7.44
CA LEU A 241 9.38 -17.40 -7.10
C LEU A 241 8.68 -16.70 -8.27
N ASN A 242 9.06 -17.01 -9.50
CA ASN A 242 8.30 -16.61 -10.68
C ASN A 242 7.23 -17.65 -10.97
N VAL A 243 6.02 -17.38 -10.50
CA VAL A 243 4.84 -18.24 -10.69
C VAL A 243 3.93 -17.74 -11.82
N ALA A 244 4.37 -16.76 -12.61
CA ALA A 244 3.66 -16.26 -13.78
C ALA A 244 3.40 -17.36 -14.81
N GLU A 245 2.39 -17.19 -15.65
CA GLU A 245 2.01 -18.15 -16.68
C GLU A 245 1.73 -17.44 -18.00
N SER A 246 2.39 -17.88 -19.07
CA SER A 246 2.12 -17.35 -20.39
C SER A 246 0.64 -17.49 -20.74
N GLY A 247 0.05 -16.40 -21.23
CA GLY A 247 -1.35 -16.38 -21.59
C GLY A 247 -2.33 -16.16 -20.45
N ALA A 248 -1.85 -15.93 -19.22
CA ALA A 248 -2.69 -15.59 -18.08
C ALA A 248 -3.53 -14.32 -18.33
N SER A 249 -4.76 -14.33 -17.84
CA SER A 249 -5.65 -13.18 -17.69
C SER A 249 -5.78 -12.80 -16.22
N SER A 250 -6.29 -11.61 -15.95
CA SER A 250 -6.62 -11.13 -14.60
C SER A 250 -7.40 -12.14 -13.75
N SER A 251 -8.33 -12.87 -14.37
CA SER A 251 -9.13 -13.93 -13.72
C SER A 251 -8.32 -15.13 -13.18
N SER A 252 -7.10 -15.35 -13.68
CA SER A 252 -6.25 -16.48 -13.28
C SER A 252 -5.24 -16.14 -12.17
N ILE A 253 -5.07 -14.85 -11.84
CA ILE A 253 -4.11 -14.38 -10.85
C ILE A 253 -4.35 -14.96 -9.43
N PRO A 254 -5.59 -15.25 -8.97
CA PRO A 254 -5.79 -15.88 -7.66
C PRO A 254 -5.08 -17.23 -7.50
N LEU A 255 -5.00 -18.02 -8.58
CA LEU A 255 -4.29 -19.31 -8.57
C LEU A 255 -2.78 -19.11 -8.43
N GLN A 256 -2.24 -18.11 -9.13
CA GLN A 256 -0.82 -17.75 -8.99
C GLN A 256 -0.52 -17.21 -7.58
N ALA A 257 -1.41 -16.42 -6.98
CA ALA A 257 -1.26 -15.93 -5.61
C ALA A 257 -1.19 -17.08 -4.60
N LYS A 258 -2.10 -18.07 -4.73
CA LYS A 258 -2.12 -19.29 -3.90
C LYS A 258 -0.82 -20.09 -4.06
N GLU A 259 -0.34 -20.26 -5.29
CA GLU A 259 0.92 -20.97 -5.56
C GLU A 259 2.14 -20.20 -5.02
N LEU A 260 2.18 -18.87 -5.12
CA LEU A 260 3.27 -18.07 -4.56
C LEU A 260 3.33 -18.21 -3.04
N VAL A 261 2.20 -18.05 -2.35
CA VAL A 261 2.14 -18.22 -0.88
C VAL A 261 2.57 -19.63 -0.47
N LYS A 262 2.19 -20.65 -1.24
CA LYS A 262 2.62 -22.03 -1.01
C LYS A 262 4.13 -22.19 -1.17
N ARG A 263 4.75 -21.59 -2.20
CA ARG A 263 6.21 -21.59 -2.41
C ARG A 263 6.95 -20.88 -1.29
N LEU A 264 6.50 -19.68 -0.93
CA LEU A 264 7.05 -18.90 0.17
C LEU A 264 7.08 -19.71 1.46
N LYS A 265 5.98 -20.38 1.83
CA LYS A 265 5.92 -21.23 3.02
C LYS A 265 6.86 -22.44 2.99
N ALA A 266 7.28 -22.87 1.80
CA ALA A 266 8.20 -23.99 1.62
C ALA A 266 9.68 -23.56 1.62
N LEU A 267 9.98 -22.25 1.53
CA LEU A 267 11.35 -21.75 1.57
C LEU A 267 11.99 -22.02 2.92
N ARG A 268 13.24 -22.51 2.88
CA ARG A 268 14.06 -22.78 4.05
C ARG A 268 15.32 -21.92 4.12
N GLU A 269 15.67 -21.27 3.01
CA GLU A 269 16.88 -20.46 2.87
C GLU A 269 16.81 -19.14 3.64
N VAL A 270 15.60 -18.69 3.98
CA VAL A 270 15.34 -17.37 4.58
C VAL A 270 14.14 -17.43 5.51
N ASP A 271 14.13 -16.60 6.55
CA ASP A 271 12.96 -16.40 7.41
C ASP A 271 11.96 -15.45 6.74
N VAL A 272 11.01 -16.05 6.01
CA VAL A 272 9.97 -15.34 5.24
C VAL A 272 9.11 -14.41 6.10
N ASN A 273 8.99 -14.65 7.41
CA ASN A 273 8.18 -13.79 8.28
C ASN A 273 8.89 -12.49 8.67
N ASN A 274 10.22 -12.51 8.66
CA ASN A 274 11.05 -11.37 9.05
C ASN A 274 11.57 -10.60 7.83
N GLU A 275 11.71 -11.24 6.67
CA GLU A 275 12.18 -10.57 5.47
C GLU A 275 11.11 -9.89 4.63
N TRP A 276 11.44 -8.74 4.05
CA TRP A 276 10.57 -8.08 3.10
C TRP A 276 10.56 -8.78 1.76
N THR A 277 9.34 -9.05 1.27
CA THR A 277 9.10 -9.64 -0.04
C THR A 277 8.62 -8.58 -1.03
N MET A 278 9.37 -8.35 -2.11
CA MET A 278 8.89 -7.59 -3.25
C MET A 278 8.16 -8.53 -4.23
N VAL A 279 6.86 -8.32 -4.44
CA VAL A 279 6.07 -9.10 -5.40
C VAL A 279 5.73 -8.23 -6.60
N ILE A 280 6.24 -8.57 -7.78
CA ILE A 280 5.94 -7.86 -9.03
C ILE A 280 4.89 -8.65 -9.81
N ILE A 281 3.68 -8.09 -9.93
CA ILE A 281 2.57 -8.70 -10.66
C ILE A 281 2.45 -7.97 -12.01
N THR A 282 2.72 -8.64 -13.13
CA THR A 282 2.60 -8.03 -14.47
C THR A 282 1.46 -8.68 -15.24
N ILE A 283 0.33 -7.99 -15.39
CA ILE A 283 -0.86 -8.60 -15.98
C ILE A 283 -1.57 -7.65 -16.94
N GLY A 284 -2.15 -8.24 -17.98
CA GLY A 284 -3.08 -7.57 -18.88
C GLY A 284 -2.57 -7.38 -20.29
N THR A 285 -1.28 -7.59 -20.55
CA THR A 285 -0.74 -7.49 -21.92
C THR A 285 -1.31 -8.60 -22.79
N ASP A 286 -1.29 -9.85 -22.29
CA ASP A 286 -1.88 -10.98 -23.00
C ASP A 286 -3.41 -10.87 -23.09
N GLU A 287 -4.06 -10.41 -22.02
CA GLU A 287 -5.52 -10.25 -21.94
C GLU A 287 -6.02 -9.19 -22.93
N ILE A 288 -5.41 -8.00 -22.94
CA ILE A 288 -5.69 -6.96 -23.93
C ILE A 288 -5.37 -7.45 -25.34
N CYS A 289 -4.40 -8.34 -25.53
CA CYS A 289 -4.10 -8.85 -26.88
C CYS A 289 -5.08 -9.91 -27.39
N LYS A 290 -5.62 -10.72 -26.48
CA LYS A 290 -6.51 -11.84 -26.81
C LYS A 290 -7.97 -11.40 -26.90
N VAL A 291 -8.46 -10.67 -25.92
CA VAL A 291 -9.90 -10.40 -25.74
C VAL A 291 -10.27 -8.91 -25.71
N CYS A 292 -9.31 -8.01 -25.45
CA CYS A 292 -9.54 -6.55 -25.40
C CYS A 292 -10.59 -6.15 -24.34
N GLU A 293 -10.53 -6.77 -23.17
CA GLU A 293 -11.46 -6.54 -22.07
C GLU A 293 -10.79 -5.81 -20.90
N ALA A 294 -11.63 -5.14 -20.10
CA ALA A 294 -11.26 -4.60 -18.80
C ALA A 294 -10.76 -5.72 -17.87
N PRO A 295 -9.94 -5.43 -16.85
CA PRO A 295 -9.48 -6.45 -15.95
C PRO A 295 -10.63 -6.97 -15.07
N ASP A 296 -10.58 -8.25 -14.73
CA ASP A 296 -11.39 -8.84 -13.67
C ASP A 296 -10.94 -8.27 -12.31
N TYR A 297 -11.59 -7.18 -11.92
CA TYR A 297 -11.34 -6.49 -10.66
C TYR A 297 -11.47 -7.43 -9.45
N ASN A 298 -12.46 -8.33 -9.46
CA ASN A 298 -12.74 -9.20 -8.31
C ASN A 298 -11.63 -10.24 -8.14
N ALA A 299 -11.16 -10.82 -9.24
CA ALA A 299 -10.03 -11.75 -9.20
C ALA A 299 -8.73 -11.04 -8.77
N LEU A 300 -8.47 -9.83 -9.25
CA LEU A 300 -7.31 -9.05 -8.79
C LEU A 300 -7.42 -8.71 -7.29
N LEU A 301 -8.60 -8.34 -6.81
CA LEU A 301 -8.85 -8.10 -5.39
C LEU A 301 -8.64 -9.37 -4.56
N GLU A 302 -9.23 -10.51 -4.96
CA GLU A 302 -9.02 -11.81 -4.30
C GLU A 302 -7.52 -12.14 -4.21
N SER A 303 -6.79 -11.94 -5.30
CA SER A 303 -5.34 -12.19 -5.36
C SER A 303 -4.57 -11.37 -4.35
N LEU A 304 -4.83 -10.06 -4.29
CA LEU A 304 -4.17 -9.17 -3.34
C LEU A 304 -4.56 -9.50 -1.89
N LEU A 305 -5.81 -9.93 -1.64
CA LEU A 305 -6.24 -10.40 -0.32
C LEU A 305 -5.53 -11.70 0.09
N ILE A 306 -5.33 -12.64 -0.84
CA ILE A 306 -4.55 -13.87 -0.60
C ILE A 306 -3.10 -13.51 -0.22
N LEU A 307 -2.47 -12.59 -0.96
CA LEU A 307 -1.11 -12.13 -0.64
C LEU A 307 -1.07 -11.40 0.70
N ASN A 308 -2.05 -10.54 0.98
CA ASN A 308 -2.17 -9.83 2.24
C ASN A 308 -2.28 -10.80 3.42
N GLN A 309 -3.06 -11.87 3.31
CA GLN A 309 -3.16 -12.87 4.38
C GLN A 309 -1.94 -13.81 4.44
N GLY A 310 -1.32 -14.08 3.29
CA GLY A 310 -0.28 -15.10 3.15
C GLY A 310 1.15 -14.60 3.40
N ILE A 311 1.40 -13.29 3.35
CA ILE A 311 2.74 -12.69 3.44
C ILE A 311 2.76 -11.63 4.55
N GLN A 312 3.76 -11.73 5.43
CA GLN A 312 3.88 -10.87 6.60
C GLN A 312 4.38 -9.46 6.23
N ASN A 313 5.48 -9.39 5.47
CA ASN A 313 6.11 -8.13 5.05
C ASN A 313 6.18 -8.11 3.52
N ALA A 314 5.36 -7.29 2.86
CA ALA A 314 5.29 -7.26 1.41
C ALA A 314 5.16 -5.85 0.83
N LEU A 315 5.94 -5.60 -0.23
CA LEU A 315 5.67 -4.54 -1.18
C LEU A 315 5.19 -5.18 -2.48
N VAL A 316 3.90 -5.06 -2.76
CA VAL A 316 3.27 -5.57 -3.98
C VAL A 316 3.24 -4.47 -5.03
N ILE A 317 3.89 -4.71 -6.16
CA ILE A 317 3.89 -3.83 -7.33
C ILE A 317 2.95 -4.44 -8.36
N LEU A 318 1.78 -3.84 -8.54
CA LEU A 318 0.78 -4.28 -9.51
C LEU A 318 0.96 -3.47 -10.80
N LEU A 319 1.53 -4.13 -11.83
CA LEU A 319 1.81 -3.57 -13.14
C LEU A 319 0.76 -4.00 -14.15
N GLY A 320 0.16 -3.02 -14.83
CA GLY A 320 -0.81 -3.26 -15.88
C GLY A 320 -0.17 -3.47 -17.26
N PRO A 321 -1.01 -3.46 -18.32
CA PRO A 321 -0.60 -3.70 -19.69
C PRO A 321 0.48 -2.72 -20.18
N ILE A 322 1.27 -3.16 -21.16
CA ILE A 322 2.27 -2.31 -21.79
C ILE A 322 1.63 -1.31 -22.77
N HIS A 323 2.15 -0.08 -22.75
CA HIS A 323 1.89 0.94 -23.74
C HIS A 323 3.20 1.39 -24.35
N ILE A 324 3.48 0.95 -25.57
CA ILE A 324 4.72 1.30 -26.26
C ILE A 324 4.40 2.25 -27.39
N SER A 325 5.04 3.42 -27.42
CA SER A 325 4.72 4.47 -28.39
C SER A 325 5.95 5.19 -28.91
N PHE A 326 5.78 5.89 -30.04
CA PHE A 326 6.81 6.77 -30.56
C PHE A 326 6.94 8.02 -29.68
N SER A 327 8.16 8.53 -29.50
CA SER A 327 8.40 9.74 -28.70
C SER A 327 7.60 10.96 -29.18
N HIS A 328 7.35 11.06 -30.49
CA HIS A 328 6.57 12.14 -31.12
C HIS A 328 5.06 11.83 -31.24
N GLN A 329 4.63 10.57 -31.02
CA GLN A 329 3.24 10.15 -31.13
C GLN A 329 2.89 9.23 -29.95
N ARG A 330 2.78 9.85 -28.77
CA ARG A 330 2.70 9.11 -27.50
C ARG A 330 1.37 8.41 -27.27
N GLU A 331 0.30 8.91 -27.87
CA GLU A 331 -1.04 8.33 -27.73
C GLU A 331 -1.18 7.01 -28.52
N ALA A 332 -0.37 6.80 -29.55
CA ALA A 332 -0.46 5.61 -30.40
C ALA A 332 0.29 4.43 -29.77
N ASN A 333 -0.46 3.47 -29.22
CA ASN A 333 0.11 2.23 -28.70
C ASN A 333 0.44 1.25 -29.84
N LEU A 334 1.72 0.93 -30.04
CA LEU A 334 2.19 -0.04 -31.03
C LEU A 334 1.67 -1.46 -30.76
N LEU A 335 1.29 -1.77 -29.53
CA LEU A 335 0.69 -3.05 -29.16
C LEU A 335 -0.63 -3.29 -29.93
N LYS A 336 -1.41 -2.22 -30.19
CA LYS A 336 -2.69 -2.29 -30.90
C LYS A 336 -2.58 -3.02 -32.25
N SER A 337 -1.55 -2.70 -33.04
CA SER A 337 -1.38 -3.27 -34.38
C SER A 337 -0.87 -4.72 -34.38
N ARG A 338 -0.38 -5.21 -33.24
CA ARG A 338 0.23 -6.53 -33.03
C ARG A 338 -0.71 -7.54 -32.40
N CYS A 339 -1.74 -7.09 -31.70
CA CYS A 339 -2.73 -7.96 -31.09
C CYS A 339 -3.86 -8.32 -32.05
N ALA A 340 -4.36 -9.55 -31.96
CA ALA A 340 -5.48 -10.00 -32.78
C ALA A 340 -6.77 -9.21 -32.52
N CYS A 341 -7.12 -8.94 -31.25
CA CYS A 341 -8.40 -8.29 -30.94
C CYS A 341 -8.39 -6.77 -31.17
N SER A 342 -7.26 -6.07 -30.97
CA SER A 342 -7.21 -4.60 -31.03
C SER A 342 -6.79 -4.03 -32.38
N LYS A 343 -6.22 -4.84 -33.29
CA LYS A 343 -5.76 -4.38 -34.61
C LYS A 343 -6.85 -3.69 -35.45
N LYS A 344 -8.11 -4.12 -35.30
CA LYS A 344 -9.28 -3.58 -36.03
C LYS A 344 -10.09 -2.56 -35.22
N LYS A 345 -9.70 -2.26 -33.97
CA LYS A 345 -10.43 -1.34 -33.09
C LYS A 345 -10.02 0.11 -33.36
N SER A 346 -10.85 1.08 -32.95
CA SER A 346 -10.50 2.50 -33.00
C SER A 346 -9.50 2.86 -31.91
N ASP A 347 -8.79 3.97 -32.07
CA ASP A 347 -7.91 4.49 -31.02
C ASP A 347 -8.72 4.93 -29.79
N GLU A 348 -9.92 5.45 -29.99
CA GLU A 348 -10.84 5.82 -28.91
C GLU A 348 -11.24 4.61 -28.05
N PHE A 349 -11.50 3.46 -28.68
CA PHE A 349 -11.75 2.21 -27.95
C PHE A 349 -10.56 1.83 -27.08
N MET A 350 -9.33 1.96 -27.60
CA MET A 350 -8.13 1.64 -26.82
C MET A 350 -7.90 2.62 -25.66
N LYS A 351 -8.23 3.90 -25.85
CA LYS A 351 -8.19 4.91 -24.79
C LYS A 351 -9.20 4.59 -23.68
N GLU A 352 -10.43 4.23 -24.05
CA GLU A 352 -11.45 3.83 -23.07
C GLU A 352 -11.04 2.58 -22.30
N LEU A 353 -10.57 1.55 -22.99
CA LEU A 353 -10.06 0.34 -22.35
C LEU A 353 -8.92 0.65 -21.38
N SER A 354 -7.97 1.51 -21.77
CA SER A 354 -6.87 1.95 -20.90
C SER A 354 -7.39 2.71 -19.65
N ARG A 355 -8.50 3.45 -19.80
CA ARG A 355 -9.16 4.14 -18.69
C ARG A 355 -9.82 3.16 -17.72
N GLU A 356 -10.43 2.09 -18.21
CA GLU A 356 -11.01 1.03 -17.38
C GLU A 356 -9.94 0.31 -16.55
N TRP A 357 -8.80 -0.05 -17.17
CA TRP A 357 -7.64 -0.59 -16.48
C TRP A 357 -7.10 0.38 -15.41
N THR A 358 -6.96 1.66 -15.77
CA THR A 358 -6.51 2.71 -14.85
C THR A 358 -7.44 2.85 -13.65
N LYS A 359 -8.76 2.87 -13.89
CA LYS A 359 -9.77 2.97 -12.84
C LYS A 359 -9.73 1.78 -11.89
N ALA A 360 -9.69 0.56 -12.43
CA ALA A 360 -9.63 -0.67 -11.63
C ALA A 360 -8.40 -0.69 -10.71
N PHE A 361 -7.22 -0.36 -11.25
CA PHE A 361 -5.96 -0.34 -10.50
C PHE A 361 -5.94 0.74 -9.42
N ALA A 362 -6.45 1.93 -9.71
CA ALA A 362 -6.59 3.00 -8.72
C ALA A 362 -7.54 2.58 -7.58
N GLN A 363 -8.66 1.92 -7.91
CA GLN A 363 -9.60 1.39 -6.92
C GLN A 363 -8.99 0.28 -6.07
N LEU A 364 -8.18 -0.62 -6.66
CA LEU A 364 -7.45 -1.64 -5.91
C LEU A 364 -6.46 -1.01 -4.93
N GLN A 365 -5.62 -0.06 -5.36
CA GLN A 365 -4.70 0.62 -4.46
C GLN A 365 -5.43 1.32 -3.32
N ALA A 366 -6.50 2.08 -3.63
CA ALA A 366 -7.29 2.76 -2.63
C ALA A 366 -7.94 1.81 -1.62
N HIS A 367 -8.32 0.58 -2.03
CA HIS A 367 -8.86 -0.43 -1.14
C HIS A 367 -7.87 -0.82 -0.02
N PHE A 368 -6.59 -0.99 -0.34
CA PHE A 368 -5.56 -1.36 0.62
C PHE A 368 -5.07 -0.20 1.50
N GLU A 369 -5.46 1.04 1.18
CA GLU A 369 -5.22 2.21 2.03
C GLU A 369 -6.35 2.48 3.04
N GLN A 370 -7.46 1.74 2.98
CA GLN A 370 -8.57 1.89 3.92
C GLN A 370 -8.16 1.46 5.34
N PRO A 371 -8.57 2.19 6.40
CA PRO A 371 -8.11 1.91 7.78
C PRO A 371 -8.34 0.47 8.29
N LEU A 372 -9.39 -0.21 7.81
CA LEU A 372 -9.72 -1.58 8.21
C LEU A 372 -8.90 -2.65 7.50
N ILE A 373 -8.31 -2.32 6.35
CA ILE A 373 -7.55 -3.26 5.49
C ILE A 373 -6.05 -2.96 5.54
N LYS A 374 -5.70 -1.68 5.69
CA LYS A 374 -4.33 -1.18 5.69
C LYS A 374 -3.50 -1.87 6.77
N ARG A 375 -2.35 -2.37 6.36
CA ARG A 375 -1.33 -2.94 7.24
C ARG A 375 -0.04 -2.17 7.09
N GLN A 376 0.65 -1.96 8.20
CA GLN A 376 1.91 -1.22 8.22
C GLN A 376 2.98 -1.86 7.32
N LYS A 377 3.06 -3.19 7.30
CA LYS A 377 4.05 -3.96 6.54
C LYS A 377 3.51 -4.63 5.27
N PHE A 378 2.37 -4.17 4.75
CA PHE A 378 1.84 -4.65 3.47
C PHE A 378 1.39 -3.46 2.65
N GLY A 379 2.09 -3.21 1.54
CA GLY A 379 1.84 -2.07 0.65
C GLY A 379 1.52 -2.53 -0.75
N VAL A 380 0.56 -1.85 -1.40
CA VAL A 380 0.23 -2.06 -2.81
C VAL A 380 0.56 -0.79 -3.57
N LEU A 381 1.43 -0.89 -4.57
CA LEU A 381 1.70 0.17 -5.54
C LEU A 381 1.13 -0.27 -6.89
N ALA A 382 0.04 0.38 -7.32
CA ALA A 382 -0.60 0.12 -8.59
C ALA A 382 -0.06 1.07 -9.67
N LEU A 383 0.54 0.48 -10.71
CA LEU A 383 1.02 1.16 -11.91
C LEU A 383 0.18 0.65 -13.10
N PRO A 384 -0.92 1.35 -13.43
CA PRO A 384 -1.96 0.81 -14.31
C PRO A 384 -1.53 0.55 -15.74
N ILE A 385 -0.47 1.23 -16.20
CA ILE A 385 0.07 1.09 -17.55
C ILE A 385 1.58 1.19 -17.47
N LEU A 386 2.27 0.24 -18.10
CA LEU A 386 3.72 0.27 -18.29
C LEU A 386 4.02 1.03 -19.59
N THR A 387 4.31 2.33 -19.47
CA THR A 387 4.47 3.21 -20.64
C THR A 387 5.93 3.36 -21.07
N ILE A 388 6.28 2.86 -22.25
CA ILE A 388 7.61 2.99 -22.85
C ILE A 388 7.54 3.87 -24.11
N THR A 389 8.17 5.04 -24.07
CA THR A 389 8.33 5.92 -25.23
C THR A 389 9.71 5.74 -25.85
N SER A 390 9.80 5.69 -27.17
CA SER A 390 11.09 5.56 -27.87
C SER A 390 11.08 6.25 -29.24
N ARG A 391 12.26 6.62 -29.75
CA ARG A 391 12.43 7.00 -31.16
C ARG A 391 12.22 5.82 -32.11
N TYR A 392 12.61 4.62 -31.68
CA TYR A 392 12.50 3.38 -32.46
C TYR A 392 11.74 2.28 -31.70
N PRO A 393 10.47 2.51 -31.32
CA PRO A 393 9.70 1.61 -30.45
C PRO A 393 9.43 0.24 -31.07
N SER A 394 9.37 0.14 -32.40
CA SER A 394 9.23 -1.15 -33.09
C SER A 394 10.39 -2.11 -32.80
N SER A 395 11.60 -1.59 -32.53
CA SER A 395 12.79 -2.39 -32.18
C SER A 395 12.73 -3.03 -30.78
N LEU A 396 11.70 -2.73 -29.99
CA LEU A 396 11.51 -3.30 -28.65
C LEU A 396 10.68 -4.58 -28.67
N PHE A 397 10.01 -4.85 -29.79
CA PHE A 397 9.20 -6.05 -29.99
C PHE A 397 9.96 -7.11 -30.76
N ILE A 398 9.54 -8.36 -30.58
CA ILE A 398 9.83 -9.42 -31.54
C ILE A 398 9.01 -9.13 -32.81
N PRO A 399 9.60 -9.29 -34.02
CA PRO A 399 8.88 -9.01 -35.27
C PRO A 399 7.52 -9.71 -35.34
N ASN A 400 6.47 -8.93 -35.62
CA ASN A 400 5.07 -9.37 -35.77
C ASN A 400 4.42 -10.03 -34.54
N LEU A 401 5.10 -10.08 -33.39
CA LEU A 401 4.54 -10.63 -32.16
C LEU A 401 4.30 -9.53 -31.12
N PRO A 402 3.26 -9.64 -30.27
CA PRO A 402 3.02 -8.72 -29.17
C PRO A 402 3.92 -9.02 -27.95
N LEU A 403 5.15 -9.49 -28.19
CA LEU A 403 6.11 -9.87 -27.15
C LEU A 403 7.32 -8.95 -27.20
N LEU A 404 7.84 -8.58 -26.03
CA LEU A 404 9.06 -7.80 -25.94
C LEU A 404 10.28 -8.68 -26.22
N ASN A 405 11.25 -8.11 -26.93
CA ASN A 405 12.57 -8.72 -27.05
C ASN A 405 13.45 -8.29 -25.87
N ARG A 406 14.72 -8.73 -25.86
CA ARG A 406 15.70 -8.40 -24.82
C ARG A 406 15.79 -6.89 -24.54
N LYS A 407 15.82 -6.05 -25.58
CA LYS A 407 15.87 -4.59 -25.46
C LYS A 407 14.60 -4.03 -24.84
N GLY A 408 13.43 -4.53 -25.23
CA GLY A 408 12.15 -4.19 -24.65
C GLY A 408 12.07 -4.52 -23.15
N HIS A 409 12.54 -5.71 -22.75
CA HIS A 409 12.62 -6.09 -21.33
C HIS A 409 13.56 -5.16 -20.54
N SER A 410 14.73 -4.81 -21.08
CA SER A 410 15.61 -3.84 -20.40
C SER A 410 14.97 -2.45 -20.23
N TYR A 411 14.15 -2.00 -21.19
CA TYR A 411 13.43 -0.73 -21.07
C TYR A 411 12.30 -0.83 -20.05
N ALA A 412 11.61 -1.96 -19.98
CA ALA A 412 10.60 -2.22 -18.95
C ALA A 412 11.23 -2.20 -17.55
N THR A 413 12.39 -2.82 -17.36
CA THR A 413 13.16 -2.74 -16.11
C THR A 413 13.54 -1.30 -15.77
N LYS A 414 14.13 -0.56 -16.73
CA LYS A 414 14.54 0.82 -16.50
C LYS A 414 13.37 1.71 -16.11
N TRP A 415 12.27 1.61 -16.86
CA TRP A 415 11.04 2.34 -16.57
C TRP A 415 10.53 2.02 -15.16
N LEU A 416 10.43 0.74 -14.81
CA LEU A 416 9.92 0.33 -13.51
C LEU A 416 10.84 0.79 -12.38
N TRP A 417 12.14 0.55 -12.49
CA TRP A 417 13.11 0.96 -11.47
C TRP A 417 13.07 2.48 -11.23
N ASN A 418 13.17 3.28 -12.30
CA ASN A 418 13.16 4.73 -12.16
C ASN A 418 11.81 5.23 -11.62
N ARG A 419 10.70 4.58 -11.99
CA ARG A 419 9.37 4.86 -11.43
C ARG A 419 9.30 4.58 -9.94
N LEU A 420 9.93 3.51 -9.46
CA LEU A 420 10.00 3.18 -8.04
C LEU A 420 10.87 4.18 -7.24
N MET A 421 11.89 4.78 -7.85
CA MET A 421 12.77 5.77 -7.18
C MET A 421 12.19 7.19 -7.15
N THR A 422 11.51 7.59 -8.22
CA THR A 422 11.01 8.97 -8.37
C THR A 422 9.54 9.12 -8.03
N GLY A 423 8.76 8.03 -8.09
CA GLY A 423 7.33 8.07 -7.86
C GLY A 423 6.60 8.84 -8.98
N PRO A 424 5.44 9.47 -8.68
CA PRO A 424 4.62 10.22 -9.64
C PRO A 424 5.37 11.24 -10.51
N THR A 425 6.43 11.84 -9.98
CA THR A 425 7.21 12.88 -10.66
C THR A 425 8.11 12.36 -11.78
N TYR A 426 8.17 11.04 -12.01
CA TYR A 426 8.88 10.47 -13.16
C TYR A 426 8.31 11.00 -14.48
N ASN A 427 8.98 11.99 -15.07
CA ASN A 427 8.49 12.65 -16.26
C ASN A 427 8.83 11.85 -17.53
N LEU A 428 7.88 11.02 -17.93
CA LEU A 428 7.95 10.26 -19.20
C LEU A 428 8.05 11.14 -20.45
N SER A 429 7.78 12.44 -20.33
CA SER A 429 7.86 13.38 -21.45
C SER A 429 9.27 13.78 -21.82
N LEU A 430 10.22 13.65 -20.90
CA LEU A 430 11.63 13.97 -21.11
C LEU A 430 12.51 12.70 -21.09
N ALA A 431 12.01 11.61 -20.51
CA ALA A 431 12.71 10.34 -20.45
C ALA A 431 12.95 9.76 -21.85
N VAL A 432 14.22 9.59 -22.22
CA VAL A 432 14.63 8.84 -23.40
C VAL A 432 15.25 7.56 -22.88
N LEU A 433 14.43 6.52 -22.67
CA LEU A 433 14.86 5.28 -22.02
C LEU A 433 16.07 4.59 -22.66
N SER A 434 16.39 4.89 -23.92
CA SER A 434 17.62 4.42 -24.58
C SER A 434 18.89 5.03 -23.97
N GLN A 435 18.82 6.29 -23.52
CA GLN A 435 19.94 7.10 -23.04
C GLN A 435 19.87 7.35 -21.52
N ASP A 436 18.71 7.16 -20.90
CA ASP A 436 18.53 7.37 -19.47
C ASP A 436 19.40 6.40 -18.66
N SER A 437 19.95 6.91 -17.57
CA SER A 437 20.59 6.08 -16.53
C SER A 437 19.54 5.53 -15.56
N TYR A 438 19.92 4.49 -14.82
CA TYR A 438 19.15 4.00 -13.69
C TYR A 438 19.38 4.92 -12.50
N TYR A 439 18.31 5.38 -11.86
CA TYR A 439 18.42 6.33 -10.76
C TYR A 439 18.79 5.63 -9.46
N CYS A 440 19.66 6.27 -8.67
CA CYS A 440 19.88 5.86 -7.30
C CYS A 440 18.80 6.43 -6.38
N PRO A 441 18.49 5.75 -5.25
CA PRO A 441 17.69 6.35 -4.19
C PRO A 441 18.28 7.70 -3.75
N SER A 442 17.41 8.69 -3.51
CA SER A 442 17.83 10.02 -3.07
C SER A 442 18.22 10.00 -1.60
N MET A 443 19.24 10.76 -1.18
CA MET A 443 19.56 10.89 0.26
C MET A 443 18.45 11.58 1.06
N GLY A 444 17.61 12.41 0.41
CA GLY A 444 16.47 13.04 1.07
C GLY A 444 15.26 12.10 1.22
N CYS A 445 15.19 11.06 0.40
CA CYS A 445 14.19 9.99 0.52
C CYS A 445 14.74 8.70 -0.11
N PRO A 446 15.50 7.90 0.65
CA PRO A 446 16.25 6.73 0.17
C PRO A 446 15.39 5.46 0.12
N TYR A 447 14.08 5.62 -0.09
CA TYR A 447 13.09 4.55 -0.04
C TYR A 447 12.39 4.41 -1.39
N PHE A 448 11.79 3.24 -1.63
CA PHE A 448 10.82 3.11 -2.72
C PHE A 448 9.68 4.11 -2.54
N ARG A 449 9.27 4.76 -3.63
CA ARG A 449 8.14 5.68 -3.60
C ARG A 449 6.83 4.91 -3.60
N THR A 450 6.17 4.95 -2.44
CA THR A 450 4.91 4.26 -2.17
C THR A 450 3.84 5.28 -1.76
N PRO A 451 2.55 4.88 -1.73
CA PRO A 451 1.50 5.76 -1.19
C PRO A 451 1.79 6.25 0.23
N ALA A 452 2.49 5.44 1.04
CA ALA A 452 2.81 5.76 2.43
C ALA A 452 3.80 6.91 2.61
N ASN A 453 4.72 7.13 1.67
CA ASN A 453 5.74 8.19 1.75
C ASN A 453 5.62 9.27 0.67
N LEU A 454 4.47 9.33 -0.02
CA LEU A 454 4.27 10.25 -1.13
C LEU A 454 4.30 11.72 -0.68
N GLN A 455 3.66 12.03 0.45
CA GLN A 455 3.58 13.39 1.00
C GLN A 455 4.79 13.73 1.87
N TYR A 456 5.24 12.79 2.68
CA TYR A 456 6.32 13.01 3.64
C TYR A 456 7.24 11.79 3.70
N CYS A 457 8.55 12.04 3.70
CA CYS A 457 9.57 11.00 3.80
C CYS A 457 10.34 11.18 5.10
N ARG A 458 10.16 10.25 6.03
CA ARG A 458 10.76 10.33 7.38
C ARG A 458 12.09 9.60 7.41
N LEU A 459 13.15 10.31 7.79
CA LEU A 459 14.47 9.72 8.05
C LEU A 459 14.66 9.57 9.56
N VAL A 460 14.96 8.37 10.02
CA VAL A 460 15.25 8.07 11.43
C VAL A 460 16.63 7.44 11.51
N ARG A 461 17.57 8.08 12.19
CA ARG A 461 18.93 7.52 12.36
C ARG A 461 18.96 6.57 13.55
N HIS A 462 19.82 5.56 13.49
CA HIS A 462 20.02 4.63 14.63
C HIS A 462 20.43 5.37 15.91
N ALA A 463 21.36 6.32 15.78
CA ALA A 463 21.81 7.16 16.91
C ALA A 463 20.68 7.95 17.57
N ASP A 464 19.69 8.42 16.80
CA ASP A 464 18.56 9.18 17.36
C ASP A 464 17.64 8.26 18.20
N VAL A 465 17.49 6.99 17.79
CA VAL A 465 16.69 5.98 18.52
C VAL A 465 17.40 5.49 19.78
N GLU A 466 18.71 5.26 19.71
CA GLU A 466 19.51 4.87 20.87
C GLU A 466 19.46 5.95 21.96
N ASN A 467 19.67 7.22 21.59
CA ASN A 467 19.57 8.35 22.53
C ASN A 467 18.17 8.45 23.18
N GLN A 468 17.09 8.25 22.40
CA GLN A 468 15.73 8.23 22.94
C GLN A 468 15.52 7.08 23.92
N ASN A 469 16.00 5.88 23.60
CA ASN A 469 15.92 4.73 24.49
C ASN A 469 16.72 4.97 25.78
N GLU A 470 17.91 5.55 25.68
CA GLU A 470 18.71 5.95 26.84
C GLU A 470 18.00 7.00 27.69
N GLU A 471 17.42 8.04 27.09
CA GLU A 471 16.62 9.04 27.80
C GLU A 471 15.38 8.42 28.49
N ILE A 472 14.72 7.46 27.85
CA ILE A 472 13.59 6.72 28.46
C ILE A 472 14.08 5.85 29.62
N ILE A 473 15.23 5.19 29.50
CA ILE A 473 15.83 4.37 30.57
C ILE A 473 16.29 5.26 31.73
N LEU A 474 16.95 6.38 31.46
CA LEU A 474 17.35 7.39 32.44
C LEU A 474 16.13 8.09 33.09
N GLY A 475 15.05 8.27 32.33
CA GLY A 475 13.78 8.84 32.78
C GLY A 475 12.95 7.88 33.64
N THR A 476 13.01 6.56 33.38
CA THR A 476 12.39 5.53 34.22
C THR A 476 13.19 5.23 35.49
N GLY A 477 14.48 5.61 35.54
CA GLY A 477 15.32 5.56 36.74
C GLY A 477 15.17 6.72 37.74
N ARG A 478 14.39 7.77 37.41
CA ARG A 478 14.05 8.84 38.36
C ARG A 478 12.54 8.89 38.52
N PRO A 479 11.97 8.59 39.71
CA PRO A 479 10.57 8.89 39.93
C PRO A 479 10.40 10.37 39.67
N MET A 480 9.61 10.69 38.65
CA MET A 480 9.27 12.05 38.28
C MET A 480 8.81 12.74 39.57
N ARG A 481 9.62 13.68 40.07
CA ARG A 481 9.27 14.51 41.22
C ARG A 481 8.10 15.36 40.76
N ARG A 482 6.89 14.81 40.83
CA ARG A 482 5.61 15.50 40.64
C ARG A 482 5.76 16.81 41.38
N SER A 483 5.82 17.92 40.65
CA SER A 483 6.26 19.21 41.19
C SER A 483 5.54 19.43 42.51
N ARG A 484 6.30 19.52 43.62
CA ARG A 484 5.74 19.66 44.97
C ARG A 484 4.74 20.82 45.03
N GLN A 485 4.92 21.84 44.18
CA GLN A 485 3.97 22.94 44.00
C GLN A 485 2.58 22.50 43.56
N LYS A 486 2.43 21.55 42.62
CA LYS A 486 1.10 21.06 42.22
C LYS A 486 0.43 20.32 43.37
N LEU A 487 1.16 19.51 44.14
CA LEU A 487 0.63 18.80 45.29
C LEU A 487 0.19 19.76 46.42
N TYR A 488 1.00 20.78 46.74
CA TYR A 488 0.65 21.80 47.72
C TYR A 488 -0.50 22.70 47.25
N ALA A 489 -0.58 22.99 45.94
CA ALA A 489 -1.70 23.72 45.37
C ALA A 489 -3.00 22.91 45.48
N THR A 490 -3.01 21.62 45.11
CA THR A 490 -4.22 20.78 45.23
C THR A 490 -4.62 20.60 46.69
N ALA A 491 -3.67 20.33 47.59
CA ALA A 491 -3.96 20.22 49.02
C ALA A 491 -4.47 21.54 49.63
N GLY A 492 -3.88 22.68 49.26
CA GLY A 492 -4.33 24.00 49.71
C GLY A 492 -5.75 24.33 49.23
N THR A 493 -6.08 23.94 48.00
CA THR A 493 -7.43 24.15 47.43
C THR A 493 -8.47 23.33 48.19
N VAL A 494 -8.16 22.06 48.51
CA VAL A 494 -9.05 21.19 49.29
C VAL A 494 -9.29 21.75 50.69
N VAL A 495 -8.23 22.21 51.38
CA VAL A 495 -8.35 22.79 52.73
C VAL A 495 -9.19 24.08 52.70
N ALA A 496 -9.01 24.93 51.69
CA ALA A 496 -9.80 26.14 51.53
C ALA A 496 -11.30 25.82 51.32
N ILE A 497 -11.61 24.84 50.47
CA ILE A 497 -13.00 24.41 50.24
C ILE A 497 -13.63 23.85 51.52
N CYS A 498 -12.90 23.01 52.27
CA CYS A 498 -13.35 22.51 53.57
C CYS A 498 -13.60 23.65 54.58
N PHE A 499 -12.72 24.65 54.63
CA PHE A 499 -12.87 25.79 55.53
C PHE A 499 -14.11 26.63 55.19
N PHE A 500 -14.32 26.95 53.90
CA PHE A 500 -15.48 27.73 53.47
C PHE A 500 -16.79 26.97 53.65
N THR A 501 -16.81 25.66 53.40
CA THR A 501 -18.01 24.83 53.61
C THR A 501 -18.40 24.76 55.09
N VAL A 502 -17.43 24.62 56.00
CA VAL A 502 -17.70 24.64 57.45
C VAL A 502 -18.23 26.01 57.90
N LEU A 503 -17.66 27.12 57.42
CA LEU A 503 -18.17 28.46 57.72
C LEU A 503 -19.59 28.68 57.19
N LEU A 504 -19.89 28.19 55.99
CA LEU A 504 -21.19 28.35 55.34
C LEU A 504 -22.26 27.51 56.05
N VAL A 505 -21.96 26.26 56.38
CA VAL A 505 -22.86 25.40 57.18
C VAL A 505 -23.03 25.96 58.59
N GLY A 506 -21.94 26.41 59.23
CA GLY A 506 -21.97 27.02 60.56
C GLY A 506 -22.82 28.28 60.60
N THR A 507 -22.73 29.14 59.60
CA THR A 507 -23.58 30.35 59.49
C THR A 507 -25.04 30.02 59.22
N ILE A 508 -25.34 29.01 58.41
CA ILE A 508 -26.72 28.51 58.20
C ILE A 508 -27.30 27.97 59.51
N LEU A 509 -26.55 27.13 60.24
CA LEU A 509 -27.00 26.57 61.51
C LEU A 509 -27.15 27.65 62.59
N TYR A 510 -26.24 28.62 62.63
CA TYR A 510 -26.35 29.77 63.54
C TYR A 510 -27.58 30.63 63.24
N GLN A 511 -27.86 30.90 61.96
CA GLN A 511 -29.07 31.63 61.57
C GLN A 511 -30.34 30.83 61.88
N LYS A 512 -30.35 29.51 61.65
CA LYS A 512 -31.48 28.63 61.99
C LYS A 512 -31.74 28.61 63.50
N SER A 513 -30.71 28.48 64.33
CA SER A 513 -30.78 28.56 65.79
C SER A 513 -31.31 29.92 66.28
N LYS A 514 -30.87 31.02 65.65
CA LYS A 514 -31.38 32.37 65.95
C LYS A 514 -32.84 32.56 65.54
N TYR A 515 -33.27 31.93 64.44
CA TYR A 515 -34.66 31.93 63.98
C TYR A 515 -35.58 31.14 64.92
N GLU A 516 -35.13 29.99 65.42
CA GLU A 516 -35.82 29.19 66.43
C GLU A 516 -35.94 29.91 67.78
N LYS A 517 -34.89 30.63 68.22
CA LYS A 517 -34.98 31.47 69.43
C LYS A 517 -35.99 32.61 69.26
N ARG A 518 -36.09 33.23 68.07
CA ARG A 518 -37.09 34.30 67.80
C ARG A 518 -38.53 33.78 67.73
N THR A 519 -38.76 32.60 67.18
CA THR A 519 -40.10 31.99 67.14
C THR A 519 -40.57 31.52 68.53
N ARG A 520 -39.65 31.09 69.41
CA ARG A 520 -39.97 30.75 70.80
C ARG A 520 -40.34 31.97 71.66
N TYR A 521 -39.67 33.11 71.45
CA TYR A 521 -40.03 34.38 72.11
C TYR A 521 -41.30 35.02 71.52
N GLY A 522 -41.55 34.87 70.21
CA GLY A 522 -42.76 35.35 69.56
C GLY A 522 -44.03 34.64 70.03
N LYS A 523 -43.94 33.34 70.36
CA LYS A 523 -45.09 32.56 70.85
C LYS A 523 -45.50 32.92 72.29
N SER A 524 -44.53 33.26 73.15
CA SER A 524 -44.77 33.74 74.51
C SER A 524 -45.48 35.10 74.58
N LEU A 525 -45.29 35.96 73.58
CA LEU A 525 -45.87 37.32 73.54
C LEU A 525 -47.29 37.36 72.95
N TYR A 526 -47.74 36.29 72.29
CA TYR A 526 -49.11 36.14 71.80
C TYR A 526 -50.03 35.47 72.84
N GLU A 527 -49.52 34.53 73.65
CA GLU A 527 -50.30 33.91 74.74
C GLU A 527 -50.57 34.88 75.92
N GLU A 528 -49.73 35.90 76.13
CA GLU A 528 -49.96 36.92 77.16
C GLU A 528 -50.97 38.01 76.73
N LYS A 529 -51.18 38.22 75.43
CA LYS A 529 -52.11 39.22 74.90
C LYS A 529 -53.57 38.75 74.83
N GLU A 530 -53.80 37.46 74.57
CA GLU A 530 -55.18 36.92 74.50
C GLU A 530 -55.84 36.73 75.88
N ALA A 531 -55.06 36.79 76.98
CA ALA A 531 -55.59 36.71 78.34
C ALA A 531 -56.10 38.06 78.91
N PHE A 532 -55.83 39.20 78.25
CA PHE A 532 -56.14 40.53 78.79
C PHE A 532 -57.35 41.24 78.12
N GLU A 533 -57.88 40.71 77.00
CA GLU A 533 -58.96 41.38 76.24
C GLU A 533 -60.38 40.79 76.44
N SER A 534 -60.56 39.85 77.38
CA SER A 534 -61.89 39.30 77.70
C SER A 534 -62.39 39.73 79.09
N LEU A 535 -62.65 41.02 79.30
CA LEU A 535 -63.50 41.49 80.41
C LEU A 535 -64.37 42.68 79.94
N PRO A 536 -65.70 42.65 80.14
CA PRO A 536 -66.62 43.48 79.38
C PRO A 536 -66.99 44.79 80.08
N THR A 537 -67.11 45.87 79.31
CA THR A 537 -67.87 47.07 79.70
C THR A 537 -68.94 47.39 78.64
N LYS A 538 -70.21 47.11 79.00
CA LYS A 538 -71.44 47.77 78.49
C LYS A 538 -71.76 48.89 79.49
N ALA A 539 -72.41 50.00 79.17
CA ALA A 539 -73.01 50.56 77.96
C ALA A 539 -73.05 52.09 78.14
#